data_AF-B0RMF3-F1
#
_entry.id   AF-B0RMF3-F1
#
_cell.length_a   1.000
_cell.length_b   1.000
_cell.length_c   1.000
_cell.angle_alpha   90.00
_cell.angle_beta   90.00
_cell.angle_gamma   90.00
#
_symmetry.space_group_name_H-M   'P 1'
#
loop_
_entity.id
_entity.type
_entity.pdbx_description
1 polymer ?
#
loop_
_entity_poly.entity_id
_entity_poly.type
_entity_poly.pdbx_seq_one_letter_code
_entity_poly.pdbx_strand_id
1 'polypeptide(L)'
;MDCPMERADLIAALLTGMRRAEDFRAQAAAYRTAHSEQMEHDHGKAADAELVLSLFAFTPDHLKLLGSAGIEALGEIVCHAWALNGGNNEALIRWFREPMNALDGQTPASMVRAGRLQVLLLVLRQQAQWELPRRSA
;
A
#
# COMPACT_ATOMS: atom_id res chain seq x y z
N MET A 1 -14.35 23.82 -12.45
CA MET A 1 -15.19 22.97 -11.59
C MET A 1 -14.44 21.66 -11.42
N ASP A 2 -13.68 21.52 -10.33
CA ASP A 2 -13.12 20.22 -9.97
C ASP A 2 -14.29 19.41 -9.38
N CYS A 3 -14.88 18.51 -10.17
CA CYS A 3 -15.76 17.50 -9.59
C CYS A 3 -14.90 16.63 -8.66
N PRO A 4 -15.32 16.42 -7.39
CA PRO A 4 -14.63 15.46 -6.54
C PRO A 4 -14.62 14.11 -7.25
N MET A 5 -13.47 13.45 -7.25
CA MET A 5 -13.27 12.15 -7.90
C MET A 5 -14.38 11.18 -7.49
N GLU A 6 -15.01 10.52 -8.45
CA GLU A 6 -16.11 9.62 -8.16
C GLU A 6 -15.62 8.37 -7.42
N ARG A 7 -16.50 7.75 -6.64
CA ARG A 7 -16.15 6.56 -5.84
C ARG A 7 -15.62 5.41 -6.70
N ALA A 8 -16.17 5.24 -7.91
CA ALA A 8 -15.71 4.23 -8.86
C ALA A 8 -14.27 4.49 -9.33
N ASP A 9 -13.92 5.75 -9.60
CA ASP A 9 -12.56 6.15 -10.00
C ASP A 9 -11.56 5.93 -8.87
N LEU A 10 -11.95 6.25 -7.63
CA LEU A 10 -11.11 5.99 -6.45
C LEU A 10 -10.80 4.51 -6.28
N ILE A 11 -11.80 3.66 -6.47
CA ILE A 11 -11.62 2.20 -6.42
C ILE A 11 -10.70 1.74 -7.55
N ALA A 12 -10.94 2.18 -8.79
CA ALA A 12 -10.11 1.81 -9.93
C ALA A 12 -8.63 2.24 -9.76
N ALA A 13 -8.39 3.44 -9.24
CA ALA A 13 -7.06 3.95 -8.94
C ALA A 13 -6.38 3.11 -7.84
N LEU A 14 -7.08 2.80 -6.74
CA LEU A 14 -6.56 1.93 -5.69
C LEU A 14 -6.16 0.55 -6.22
N LEU A 15 -7.04 -0.07 -7.00
CA LEU A 15 -6.80 -1.40 -7.57
C LEU A 15 -5.59 -1.41 -8.51
N THR A 16 -5.41 -0.34 -9.28
CA THR A 16 -4.21 -0.16 -10.13
C THR A 16 -2.93 -0.14 -9.29
N GLY A 17 -2.94 0.57 -8.16
CA GLY A 17 -1.85 0.58 -7.19
C GLY A 17 -1.56 -0.78 -6.57
N MET A 18 -2.61 -1.47 -6.13
CA MET A 18 -2.49 -2.81 -5.53
C MET A 18 -1.88 -3.81 -6.51
N ARG A 19 -2.31 -3.79 -7.77
CA ARG A 19 -1.73 -4.63 -8.84
C ARG A 19 -0.25 -4.34 -9.04
N ARG A 20 0.16 -3.08 -9.02
CA ARG A 20 1.58 -2.69 -9.16
C ARG A 20 2.45 -3.29 -8.04
N ALA A 21 1.95 -3.34 -6.81
CA ALA A 21 2.66 -3.98 -5.69
C ALA A 21 2.80 -5.49 -5.90
N GLU A 22 1.77 -6.15 -6.45
CA GLU A 22 1.80 -7.57 -6.78
C GLU A 22 2.80 -7.86 -7.90
N ASP A 23 2.76 -7.07 -8.98
CA ASP A 23 3.69 -7.20 -10.10
C ASP A 23 5.15 -7.02 -9.64
N PHE A 24 5.40 -6.06 -8.74
CA PHE A 24 6.72 -5.85 -8.14
C PHE A 24 7.21 -7.10 -7.38
N ARG A 25 6.34 -7.74 -6.60
CA ARG A 25 6.66 -8.99 -5.89
C ARG A 25 6.85 -10.16 -6.85
N ALA A 26 6.01 -10.27 -7.88
CA ALA A 26 6.08 -11.31 -8.89
C ALA A 26 7.40 -11.22 -9.68
N GLN A 27 7.85 -10.02 -10.04
CA GLN A 27 9.16 -9.81 -10.68
C GLN A 27 10.32 -10.20 -9.77
N ALA A 28 10.25 -9.85 -8.48
CA ALA A 28 11.26 -10.26 -7.50
C ALA A 28 11.30 -11.79 -7.29
N ALA A 29 10.15 -12.47 -7.39
CA ALA A 29 10.03 -13.93 -7.32
C ALA A 29 10.49 -14.62 -8.62
N ALA A 30 10.18 -14.08 -9.79
CA ALA A 30 10.58 -14.63 -11.09
C ALA A 30 12.11 -14.64 -11.29
N TYR A 31 12.82 -13.67 -10.71
CA TYR A 31 14.29 -13.67 -10.66
C TYR A 31 14.85 -14.77 -9.73
N ARG A 32 14.01 -15.40 -8.90
CA ARG A 32 14.37 -16.42 -7.92
C ARG A 32 13.65 -17.73 -8.23
N THR A 33 14.12 -18.47 -9.24
CA THR A 33 13.69 -19.86 -9.46
C THR A 33 14.15 -20.75 -8.31
N ALA A 34 13.33 -20.86 -7.27
CA ALA A 34 13.09 -22.06 -6.46
C ALA A 34 12.35 -21.65 -5.17
N HIS A 35 11.17 -22.25 -4.97
CA HIS A 35 10.48 -22.41 -3.69
C HIS A 35 10.23 -21.12 -2.91
N SER A 36 9.07 -20.52 -3.16
CA SER A 36 8.31 -19.96 -2.06
C SER A 36 6.84 -20.15 -2.36
N GLU A 37 6.21 -21.07 -1.65
CA GLU A 37 4.77 -21.12 -1.45
C GLU A 37 4.38 -19.85 -0.68
N GLN A 38 4.47 -18.69 -1.35
CA GLN A 38 3.99 -17.44 -0.79
C GLN A 38 2.48 -17.50 -0.96
N MET A 39 1.78 -17.71 0.15
CA MET A 39 0.33 -17.74 0.25
C MET A 39 -0.30 -16.77 -0.75
N GLU A 40 -1.06 -17.31 -1.71
CA GLU A 40 -1.99 -16.56 -2.57
C GLU A 40 -3.03 -15.89 -1.68
N HIS A 41 -2.64 -14.79 -1.06
CA HIS A 41 -3.59 -13.87 -0.46
C HIS A 41 -4.02 -12.96 -1.61
N ASP A 42 -5.16 -13.34 -2.18
CA ASP A 42 -5.84 -12.78 -3.35
C ASP A 42 -6.40 -11.37 -3.04
N HIS A 43 -5.49 -10.46 -2.68
CA HIS A 43 -5.76 -9.05 -2.38
C HIS A 43 -5.92 -8.24 -3.68
N GLY A 44 -6.52 -7.06 -3.59
CA GLY A 44 -6.79 -6.25 -4.79
C GLY A 44 -8.16 -6.51 -5.39
N LYS A 45 -9.14 -6.83 -4.54
CA LYS A 45 -10.56 -6.86 -4.91
C LYS A 45 -11.23 -5.53 -4.54
N ALA A 46 -12.39 -5.26 -5.14
CA ALA A 46 -13.14 -4.04 -4.86
C ALA A 46 -13.44 -3.87 -3.35
N ALA A 47 -13.75 -4.96 -2.64
CA ALA A 47 -13.96 -4.93 -1.18
C ALA A 47 -12.73 -4.46 -0.39
N ASP A 48 -11.52 -4.84 -0.83
CA ASP A 48 -10.27 -4.39 -0.20
C ASP A 48 -10.07 -2.89 -0.42
N ALA A 49 -10.34 -2.41 -1.64
CA ALA A 49 -10.28 -0.98 -1.95
C ALA A 49 -11.30 -0.17 -1.13
N GLU A 50 -12.52 -0.69 -0.93
CA GLU A 50 -13.53 -0.05 -0.10
C GLU A 50 -13.13 0.02 1.38
N LEU A 51 -12.52 -1.04 1.90
CA LEU A 51 -11.99 -1.07 3.26
C LEU A 51 -10.90 0.01 3.45
N VAL A 52 -9.99 0.14 2.47
CA VAL A 52 -8.94 1.17 2.49
C VAL A 52 -9.53 2.56 2.50
N LEU A 53 -10.47 2.87 1.60
CA LEU A 53 -11.11 4.18 1.56
C LEU A 53 -11.80 4.50 2.89
N SER A 54 -12.44 3.50 3.51
CA SER A 54 -13.08 3.64 4.83
C SER A 54 -12.07 3.89 5.96
N LEU A 55 -10.89 3.25 5.91
CA LEU A 55 -9.84 3.42 6.92
C LEU A 55 -9.29 4.84 6.97
N PHE A 56 -9.17 5.48 5.81
CA PHE A 56 -8.59 6.82 5.73
C PHE A 56 -9.61 7.94 5.92
N ALA A 57 -10.88 7.70 5.55
CA ALA A 57 -11.97 8.69 5.61
C ALA A 57 -11.55 10.03 4.98
N PHE A 58 -11.10 9.99 3.72
CA PHE A 58 -10.59 11.16 3.02
C PHE A 58 -11.64 12.26 2.89
N THR A 59 -11.19 13.51 3.07
CA THR A 59 -12.00 14.70 2.80
C THR A 59 -11.77 15.10 1.34
N PRO A 60 -12.61 15.97 0.76
CA PRO A 60 -12.39 16.49 -0.59
C PRO A 60 -11.00 17.12 -0.77
N ASP A 61 -10.48 17.80 0.26
CA ASP A 61 -9.13 18.39 0.22
C ASP A 61 -8.03 17.32 0.18
N HIS A 62 -8.18 16.24 0.94
CA HIS A 62 -7.26 15.09 0.84
C HIS A 62 -7.29 14.49 -0.56
N LEU A 63 -8.48 14.29 -1.13
CA LEU A 63 -8.61 13.71 -2.49
C LEU A 63 -8.04 14.64 -3.56
N LYS A 64 -8.23 15.95 -3.43
CA LYS A 64 -7.64 16.95 -4.32
C LYS A 64 -6.12 16.98 -4.24
N LEU A 65 -5.57 16.89 -3.03
CA LEU A 65 -4.13 16.82 -2.80
C LEU A 65 -3.50 15.57 -3.41
N LEU A 66 -4.16 14.42 -3.21
CA LEU A 66 -3.65 13.13 -3.66
C LEU A 66 -3.79 12.97 -5.18
N GLY A 67 -4.94 13.37 -5.73
CA GLY A 67 -5.28 13.08 -7.13
C GLY A 67 -5.27 11.58 -7.44
N SER A 68 -5.47 11.20 -8.71
CA SER A 68 -5.49 9.77 -9.10
C SER A 68 -4.17 9.08 -8.78
N ALA A 69 -3.05 9.72 -9.12
CA ALA A 69 -1.72 9.15 -8.90
C ALA A 69 -1.40 8.92 -7.42
N GLY A 70 -1.87 9.80 -6.52
CA GLY A 70 -1.73 9.59 -5.08
C GLY A 70 -2.59 8.44 -4.57
N ILE A 71 -3.79 8.26 -5.11
CA ILE A 71 -4.66 7.14 -4.77
C ILE A 71 -4.10 5.81 -5.28
N GLU A 72 -3.49 5.78 -6.47
CA GLU A 72 -2.72 4.62 -6.94
C GLU A 72 -1.53 4.31 -6.01
N ALA A 73 -0.74 5.32 -5.67
CA ALA A 73 0.39 5.13 -4.76
C ALA A 73 -0.07 4.64 -3.37
N LEU A 74 -1.24 5.06 -2.90
CA LEU A 74 -1.86 4.54 -1.69
C LEU A 74 -2.21 3.05 -1.81
N GLY A 75 -2.80 2.62 -2.94
CA GLY A 75 -3.12 1.22 -3.19
C GLY A 75 -1.87 0.34 -3.13
N GLU A 76 -0.77 0.82 -3.69
CA GLU A 76 0.52 0.14 -3.65
C GLU A 76 1.09 0.06 -2.22
N ILE A 77 1.07 1.18 -1.47
CA ILE A 77 1.49 1.23 -0.05
C ILE A 77 0.73 0.21 0.78
N VAL A 78 -0.60 0.20 0.66
CA VAL A 78 -1.45 -0.70 1.44
C VAL A 78 -1.12 -2.15 1.12
N CYS A 79 -0.97 -2.50 -0.16
CA CYS A 79 -0.70 -3.88 -0.55
C CYS A 79 0.68 -4.37 -0.09
N HIS A 80 1.69 -3.50 -0.07
CA HIS A 80 2.98 -3.82 0.57
C HIS A 80 2.83 -3.98 2.09
N ALA A 81 2.17 -3.03 2.76
CA ALA A 81 1.97 -3.08 4.20
C ALA A 81 1.15 -4.31 4.63
N TRP A 82 0.13 -4.72 3.89
CA TRP A 82 -0.62 -5.95 4.16
C TRP A 82 0.28 -7.18 4.13
N ALA A 83 1.13 -7.30 3.11
CA ALA A 83 2.04 -8.44 3.01
C ALA A 83 3.03 -8.49 4.16
N LEU A 84 3.59 -7.35 4.59
CA LEU A 84 4.47 -7.26 5.77
C LEU A 84 3.73 -7.62 7.07
N ASN A 85 2.41 -7.36 7.13
CA ASN A 85 1.56 -7.67 8.27
C ASN A 85 0.82 -9.02 8.15
N GLY A 86 1.29 -9.91 7.27
CA GLY A 86 0.74 -11.26 7.10
C GLY A 86 -0.71 -11.32 6.63
N GLY A 87 -1.20 -10.30 5.92
CA GLY A 87 -2.59 -10.21 5.46
C GLY A 87 -3.61 -9.88 6.55
N ASN A 88 -3.19 -9.56 7.77
CA ASN A 88 -4.09 -9.27 8.89
C ASN A 88 -4.53 -7.79 8.90
N ASN A 89 -5.84 -7.55 8.81
CA ASN A 89 -6.42 -6.21 8.80
C ASN A 89 -6.20 -5.43 10.09
N GLU A 90 -6.26 -6.06 11.26
CA GLU A 90 -6.00 -5.39 12.54
C GLU A 90 -4.53 -4.98 12.65
N ALA A 91 -3.62 -5.86 12.22
CA ALA A 91 -2.19 -5.57 12.17
C ALA A 91 -1.90 -4.42 11.20
N LEU A 92 -2.54 -4.40 10.03
CA LEU A 92 -2.45 -3.28 9.09
C LEU A 92 -2.97 -1.97 9.70
N ILE A 93 -4.16 -1.98 10.32
CA ILE A 93 -4.73 -0.79 10.97
C ILE A 93 -3.79 -0.26 12.05
N ARG A 94 -3.22 -1.16 12.85
CA ARG A 94 -2.24 -0.80 13.88
C ARG A 94 -0.98 -0.20 13.24
N TRP A 95 -0.43 -0.82 12.21
CA TRP A 95 0.73 -0.34 11.47
C TRP A 95 0.52 1.10 10.95
N PHE A 96 -0.65 1.41 10.39
CA PHE A 96 -0.97 2.77 9.95
C PHE A 96 -1.03 3.81 11.07
N ARG A 97 -1.29 3.39 12.30
CA ARG A 97 -1.48 4.25 13.47
C ARG A 97 -0.24 4.37 14.35
N GLU A 98 0.71 3.45 14.21
CA GLU A 98 1.93 3.45 15.02
C GLU A 98 2.99 4.42 14.45
N PRO A 99 3.57 5.28 15.29
CA PRO A 99 4.74 6.10 14.94
C PRO A 99 5.93 5.23 14.51
N MET A 100 6.64 5.65 13.46
CA MET A 100 7.81 4.93 12.98
C MET A 100 9.06 5.80 13.03
N ASN A 101 10.14 5.26 13.58
CA ASN A 101 11.44 5.94 13.60
C ASN A 101 11.94 6.26 12.18
N ALA A 102 11.66 5.39 11.21
CA ALA A 102 11.99 5.61 9.80
C ALA A 102 11.21 6.77 9.16
N LEU A 103 10.18 7.29 9.84
CA LEU A 103 9.33 8.40 9.41
C LEU A 103 9.43 9.60 10.37
N ASP A 104 10.54 9.72 11.09
CA ASP A 104 10.77 10.77 12.09
C ASP A 104 9.68 10.85 13.18
N GLY A 105 9.15 9.69 13.59
CA GLY A 105 8.09 9.59 14.59
C GLY A 105 6.68 9.92 14.07
N GLN A 106 6.51 10.10 12.77
CA GLN A 106 5.18 10.21 12.16
C GLN A 106 4.55 8.83 11.95
N THR A 107 3.22 8.81 11.83
CA THR A 107 2.48 7.60 11.49
C THR A 107 2.36 7.49 9.96
N PRO A 108 2.30 6.27 9.40
CA PRO A 108 2.04 6.13 7.97
C PRO A 108 0.71 6.78 7.56
N ALA A 109 -0.31 6.77 8.42
CA ALA A 109 -1.57 7.44 8.13
C ALA A 109 -1.44 8.96 8.03
N SER A 110 -0.62 9.61 8.87
CA SER A 110 -0.39 11.06 8.77
C SER A 110 0.38 11.40 7.49
N MET A 111 1.36 10.57 7.11
CA MET A 111 2.11 10.73 5.87
C MET A 111 1.22 10.61 4.63
N VAL A 112 0.29 9.64 4.61
CA VAL A 112 -0.70 9.50 3.54
C VAL A 112 -1.58 10.74 3.42
N ARG A 113 -2.16 11.21 4.54
CA ARG A 113 -3.03 12.41 4.53
C ARG A 113 -2.29 13.68 4.12
N ALA A 114 -1.00 13.76 4.41
CA ALA A 114 -0.13 14.86 3.98
C ALA A 114 0.37 14.74 2.52
N GLY A 115 -0.05 13.70 1.78
CA GLY A 115 0.40 13.46 0.40
C GLY A 115 1.86 13.00 0.28
N ARG A 116 2.52 12.63 1.38
CA ARG A 116 3.95 12.24 1.42
C ARG A 116 4.16 10.75 1.12
N LEU A 117 3.53 10.28 0.04
CA LEU A 117 3.46 8.86 -0.30
C LEU A 117 4.78 8.28 -0.82
N GLN A 118 5.61 9.08 -1.49
CA GLN A 118 6.86 8.60 -2.09
C GLN A 118 7.86 8.08 -1.05
N VAL A 119 7.95 8.74 0.10
CA VAL A 119 8.82 8.30 1.21
C VAL A 119 8.34 6.96 1.76
N LEU A 120 7.02 6.81 1.96
CA LEU A 120 6.44 5.54 2.41
C LEU A 120 6.67 4.41 1.42
N LEU A 121 6.47 4.66 0.12
CA LEU A 121 6.71 3.68 -0.93
C LEU A 121 8.17 3.24 -0.96
N LEU A 122 9.11 4.16 -0.84
CA LEU A 122 10.54 3.83 -0.82
C LEU A 122 10.87 2.89 0.35
N VAL A 123 10.41 3.24 1.57
CA VAL A 123 10.64 2.44 2.77
C VAL A 123 10.01 1.06 2.63
N LEU A 124 8.75 0.97 2.19
CA LEU A 124 8.03 -0.29 2.03
C LEU A 124 8.63 -1.19 0.95
N ARG A 125 9.02 -0.64 -0.20
CA ARG A 125 9.69 -1.42 -1.25
C ARG A 125 11.03 -1.94 -0.77
N GLN A 126 11.78 -1.15 -0.01
CA GLN A 126 13.02 -1.61 0.61
C GLN A 126 12.75 -2.73 1.62
N GLN A 127 11.79 -2.58 2.53
CA GLN A 127 11.44 -3.64 3.48
C GLN A 127 10.97 -4.93 2.78
N ALA A 128 10.12 -4.81 1.76
CA ALA A 128 9.65 -5.94 0.96
C ALA A 128 10.82 -6.68 0.26
N GLN A 129 11.85 -5.95 -0.19
CA GLN A 129 13.06 -6.56 -0.73
C GLN A 129 13.90 -7.31 0.31
N TRP A 130 13.86 -6.88 1.58
CA TRP A 130 14.71 -7.38 2.66
C TRP A 130 14.08 -8.54 3.45
N GLU A 131 12.75 -8.62 3.52
CA GLU A 131 11.99 -9.74 4.14
C GLU A 131 11.81 -10.94 3.22
N LEU A 132 12.06 -10.78 1.91
CA LEU A 132 12.29 -11.92 1.02
C LEU A 132 13.54 -12.68 1.50
N PRO A 133 13.50 -14.01 1.70
CA PRO A 133 14.58 -14.73 2.36
C PRO A 133 15.92 -14.41 1.67
N ARG A 134 16.83 -13.77 2.42
CA ARG A 134 18.21 -13.61 1.99
C ARG A 134 18.82 -14.99 1.99
N ARG A 135 19.40 -15.41 0.87
CA ARG A 135 20.25 -16.61 0.81
C ARG A 135 21.22 -16.55 1.99
N SER A 136 21.12 -17.49 2.91
CA SER A 136 22.28 -17.89 3.68
C SER A 136 23.33 -18.35 2.67
N ALA A 137 24.48 -17.68 2.68
CA ALA A 137 25.64 -18.00 1.86
C ALA A 137 26.19 -19.39 2.18
#